data_AF-A0A1F5RRP1-F1
#
_entry.id   AF-A0A1F5RRP1-F1
#
_cell.length_a   1.000
_cell.length_b   1.000
_cell.length_c   1.000
_cell.angle_alpha   90.00
_cell.angle_beta   90.00
_cell.angle_gamma   90.00
#
_symmetry.space_group_name_H-M   'P 1'
#
loop_
_entity.id
_entity.type
_entity.pdbx_description
1 polymer ?
#
loop_
_entity_poly.entity_id
_entity_poly.type
_entity_poly.pdbx_seq_one_letter_code
_entity_poly.pdbx_strand_id
1 'polypeptide(L)' 'MEEWWSELDNAVLACLREPGGMSPEEIGRRLHMSEGAAVSVLGMLAREGRARIARVEAV' A
#
# COMPACT_ATOMS: atom_id res chain seq x y z
N MET A 1 -19.99 -3.96 0.48
CA MET A 1 -18.86 -4.31 -0.42
C MET A 1 -17.80 -3.22 -0.39
N GLU A 2 -18.17 -1.93 -0.30
CA GLU A 2 -17.24 -0.80 -0.12
C GLU A 2 -16.52 -0.80 1.25
N GLU A 3 -17.16 -1.27 2.33
CA GLU A 3 -16.52 -1.34 3.66
C GLU A 3 -15.29 -2.26 3.69
N TRP A 4 -15.35 -3.41 3.03
CA TRP A 4 -14.20 -4.32 3.00
C TRP A 4 -13.01 -3.73 2.22
N TRP A 5 -13.29 -3.00 1.13
CA TRP A 5 -12.25 -2.29 0.39
C TRP A 5 -11.66 -1.13 1.20
N SER A 6 -12.48 -0.42 1.98
CA SER A 6 -11.99 0.65 2.85
C SER A 6 -11.15 0.12 4.02
N GLU A 7 -11.48 -1.05 4.57
CA GLU A 7 -10.66 -1.73 5.59
C GLU A 7 -9.27 -2.09 5.05
N LEU A 8 -9.21 -2.66 3.84
CA LEU A 8 -7.94 -3.00 3.18
C LEU A 8 -7.07 -1.75 2.96
N ASP A 9 -7.66 -0.70 2.40
CA ASP A 9 -6.96 0.56 2.18
C ASP A 9 -6.42 1.16 3.48
N ASN A 10 -7.23 1.12 4.55
CA ASN A 10 -6.83 1.60 5.87
C ASN A 10 -5.67 0.78 6.44
N ALA A 11 -5.67 -0.54 6.25
CA ALA A 11 -4.58 -1.40 6.67
C ALA A 11 -3.26 -1.09 5.92
N VAL A 12 -3.33 -0.84 4.61
CA VAL A 12 -2.17 -0.42 3.81
C VAL A 12 -1.66 0.96 4.25
N LEU A 13 -2.56 1.93 4.45
CA LEU A 13 -2.18 3.26 4.95
C LEU A 13 -1.56 3.20 6.35
N ALA A 14 -2.01 2.29 7.22
CA ALA A 14 -1.41 2.07 8.53
C ALA A 14 0.04 1.60 8.42
N CYS A 15 0.37 0.74 7.45
CA CYS A 15 1.74 0.29 7.21
C CYS A 15 2.67 1.45 6.80
N LEU A 16 2.16 2.43 6.04
CA LEU A 16 2.91 3.59 5.58
C LEU A 16 3.17 4.67 6.65
N ARG A 17 2.49 4.58 7.81
CA ARG A 17 2.70 5.53 8.93
C ARG A 17 3.97 5.23 9.73
N GLU A 18 4.57 4.06 9.54
CA GLU A 18 5.84 3.71 10.17
C GLU A 18 6.97 4.63 9.66
N PRO A 19 7.86 5.12 10.54
CA PRO A 19 8.99 5.95 10.14
C PRO A 19 9.88 5.22 9.12
N GLY A 20 10.18 5.87 7.99
CA GLY A 20 10.99 5.31 6.90
C GLY A 20 10.20 4.73 5.74
N GLY A 21 8.87 4.63 5.85
CA GLY A 21 8.03 4.00 4.84
C GLY A 21 8.22 2.49 4.80
N MET A 22 7.54 1.82 3.86
CA MET A 22 7.55 0.37 3.72
C MET A 22 7.47 -0.02 2.24
N SER A 23 8.21 -1.05 1.83
CA SER A 23 8.17 -1.56 0.46
C SER A 23 6.88 -2.34 0.19
N PRO A 24 6.46 -2.50 -1.09
CA PRO A 24 5.31 -3.32 -1.43
C PRO A 24 5.44 -4.78 -0.95
N GLU A 25 6.64 -5.36 -0.97
CA GLU A 25 6.91 -6.71 -0.46
C GLU A 25 6.71 -6.81 1.06
N GLU A 26 7.21 -5.83 1.81
CA GLU A 26 7.05 -5.75 3.26
C GLU A 26 5.57 -5.58 3.66
N ILE A 27 4.82 -4.74 2.93
CA ILE A 27 3.37 -4.58 3.10
C ILE A 27 2.65 -5.90 2.81
N GLY A 28 3.02 -6.57 1.71
CA GLY A 28 2.46 -7.87 1.34
C GLY A 28 2.64 -8.91 2.45
N ARG A 29 3.85 -9.02 2.99
CA ARG A 29 4.16 -9.91 4.12
C ARG A 29 3.34 -9.57 5.37
N ARG A 30 3.23 -8.28 5.73
CA ARG A 30 2.51 -7.83 6.93
C ARG A 30 1.00 -8.03 6.84
N LEU A 31 0.43 -7.88 5.66
CA LEU A 31 -1.02 -7.98 5.43
C LEU A 31 -1.43 -9.33 4.82
N HIS A 32 -0.53 -10.31 4.76
CA HIS A 32 -0.75 -11.63 4.19
C HIS A 32 -1.33 -11.60 2.75
N MET A 33 -0.79 -10.72 1.91
CA MET A 33 -1.14 -10.62 0.48
C MET A 33 0.11 -10.69 -0.41
N SER A 34 -0.11 -10.87 -1.72
CA SER A 34 0.99 -10.83 -2.68
C SER A 34 1.54 -9.40 -2.83
N GLU A 35 2.81 -9.28 -3.19
CA GLU A 35 3.43 -8.00 -3.51
C GLU A 35 2.68 -7.26 -4.63
N GLY A 36 2.26 -7.97 -5.69
CA GLY A 36 1.49 -7.39 -6.78
C GLY A 36 0.13 -6.80 -6.33
N ALA A 37 -0.53 -7.42 -5.35
CA ALA A 37 -1.74 -6.87 -4.75
C ALA A 37 -1.43 -5.58 -3.98
N ALA A 38 -0.34 -5.57 -3.19
CA ALA A 38 0.10 -4.36 -2.49
C ALA A 38 0.45 -3.21 -3.45
N VAL A 39 1.17 -3.50 -4.54
CA VAL A 39 1.47 -2.51 -5.61
C VAL A 39 0.20 -1.93 -6.20
N SER A 40 -0.80 -2.78 -6.48
CA SER A 40 -2.07 -2.34 -7.06
C SER A 40 -2.82 -1.39 -6.13
N VAL A 41 -2.92 -1.73 -4.84
CA VAL A 41 -3.58 -0.88 -3.84
C VAL A 41 -2.82 0.44 -3.65
N LEU A 42 -1.50 0.40 -3.53
CA LEU A 42 -0.67 1.60 -3.42
C LEU A 42 -0.84 2.52 -4.63
N GLY A 43 -0.91 1.97 -5.84
CA GLY A 43 -1.16 2.73 -7.06
C GLY A 43 -2.54 3.41 -7.05
N MET A 44 -3.58 2.71 -6.59
CA MET A 44 -4.92 3.32 -6.44
C MET A 44 -4.91 4.43 -5.38
N LEU A 45 -4.35 4.16 -4.20
CA LEU A 45 -4.26 5.15 -3.12
C LEU A 45 -3.46 6.39 -3.54
N ALA A 46 -2.40 6.21 -4.31
CA ALA A 46 -1.62 7.32 -4.86
C ALA A 46 -2.45 8.14 -5.87
N ARG A 47 -3.18 7.47 -6.77
CA ARG A 47 -4.10 8.13 -7.71
C ARG A 47 -5.20 8.93 -6.99
N GLU A 48 -5.67 8.44 -5.84
CA GLU A 48 -6.66 9.12 -4.99
C GLU A 48 -6.07 10.23 -4.10
N GLY A 49 -4.75 10.44 -4.13
CA GLY A 49 -4.07 11.43 -3.30
C GLY A 49 -3.94 11.03 -1.82
N ARG A 50 -4.17 9.76 -1.50
CA ARG A 50 -4.11 9.20 -0.14
C ARG A 50 -2.72 8.66 0.22
N ALA A 51 -1.87 8.43 -0.77
CA ALA A 51 -0.47 8.10 -0.62
C ALA A 51 0.41 8.89 -1.62
N ARG A 52 1.70 9.04 -1.34
CA ARG A 52 2.68 9.64 -2.26
C ARG A 52 3.74 8.62 -2.63
N ILE A 53 3.92 8.39 -3.92
CA ILE A 53 5.07 7.64 -4.45
C ILE A 53 6.27 8.59 -4.50
N ALA A 54 7.22 8.42 -3.59
CA ALA A 54 8.38 9.30 -3.47
C ALA A 54 9.67 8.72 -4.09
N ARG A 55 9.73 7.39 -4.25
CA ARG A 55 10.87 6.65 -4.81
C ARG A 55 10.35 5.64 -5.83
N VAL A 56 10.94 5.65 -7.03
CA VAL A 56 10.67 4.72 -8.12
C VAL A 56 12.03 4.36 -8.71
N GLU A 57 12.28 3.08 -8.93
CA GLU A 57 13.56 2.57 -9.41
C GLU A 57 13.33 1.59 -10.56
N ALA A 58 14.32 1.46 -11.44
CA ALA A 58 14.31 0.41 -12.45
C ALA A 58 14.77 -0.91 -11.81
N VAL A 59 14.13 -2.02 -12.20
CA VAL A 59 14.41 -3.38 -11.71
C VAL A 59 15.05 -4.20 -12.82
#